data_AF-A0A444XWC3-F1
#
_entry.id   AF-A0A444XWC3-F1
#
_cell.length_a   1.000
_cell.length_b   1.000
_cell.length_c   1.000
_cell.angle_alpha   90.00
_cell.angle_beta   90.00
_cell.angle_gamma   90.00
#
_symmetry.space_group_name_H-M   'P 1'
#
loop_
_entity.id
_entity.type
_entity.pdbx_description
1 polymer ?
#
loop_
_entity_poly.entity_id
_entity_poly.type
_entity_poly.pdbx_seq_one_letter_code
_entity_poly.pdbx_strand_id
1 'polypeptide(L)'
;MTEYWVSQGNKWCDFCKIYISNNPSSIRNHELGQRHKDNVAKRLAVMRKENAAKEKEQKETARALEQIEAKAHRSYQKDKAKFEETREFHELDDQG
;
A
#
# COMPACT_ATOMS: atom_id res chain seq x y z
N MET A 1 24.01 -3.50 46.32
CA MET A 1 23.32 -2.94 45.15
C MET A 1 24.11 -3.43 43.94
N THR A 2 23.62 -4.43 43.22
CA THR A 2 24.37 -5.03 42.10
C THR A 2 24.26 -4.12 40.88
N GLU A 3 25.39 -3.54 40.47
CA GLU A 3 25.48 -2.81 39.20
C GLU A 3 25.28 -3.78 38.03
N TYR A 4 24.18 -3.61 37.33
CA TYR A 4 23.88 -4.33 36.10
C TYR A 4 24.65 -3.64 34.97
N TRP A 5 25.72 -4.27 34.48
CA TRP A 5 26.45 -3.75 33.34
C TRP A 5 25.63 -3.98 32.07
N VAL A 6 25.09 -2.90 31.49
CA VAL A 6 24.43 -2.92 30.19
C VAL A 6 25.47 -2.56 29.13
N SER A 7 25.67 -3.43 28.14
CA SER A 7 26.50 -3.06 26.99
C SER A 7 25.90 -1.85 26.28
N GLN A 8 26.70 -0.80 26.12
CA GLN A 8 26.35 0.32 25.25
C GLN A 8 26.40 -0.19 23.80
N GLY A 9 25.28 -0.72 23.32
CA GLY A 9 25.14 -1.21 21.94
C GLY A 9 25.35 -0.09 20.92
N ASN A 10 25.20 -0.42 19.62
CA ASN A 10 25.18 0.61 18.57
C ASN A 10 23.72 0.96 18.22
N LYS A 11 23.45 2.24 17.99
CA LYS A 11 22.17 2.74 17.47
C LYS A 11 22.16 2.70 15.96
N TRP A 12 21.12 2.12 15.37
CA TRP A 12 20.87 2.16 13.93
C TRP A 12 20.18 3.47 13.54
N CYS A 13 20.55 4.04 12.39
CA CYS A 13 19.85 5.17 11.79
C CYS A 13 19.17 4.77 10.48
N ASP A 14 17.84 4.92 10.41
CA ASP A 14 17.05 4.51 9.23
C ASP A 14 17.29 5.35 7.99
N PHE A 15 17.60 6.64 8.15
CA PHE A 15 17.84 7.55 7.03
C PHE A 15 19.23 7.37 6.42
N CYS A 16 20.25 7.19 7.28
CA CYS A 16 21.64 7.06 6.84
C CYS A 16 22.07 5.61 6.61
N LYS A 17 21.29 4.63 7.09
CA LYS A 17 21.56 3.19 7.03
C LYS A 17 22.94 2.81 7.56
N ILE A 18 23.30 3.37 8.72
CA ILE A 18 24.56 3.09 9.42
C ILE A 18 24.32 2.86 10.90
N TYR A 19 25.23 2.11 11.51
CA TYR A 19 25.34 1.98 12.96
C TYR A 19 26.18 3.12 13.53
N ILE A 20 25.71 3.70 14.64
CA ILE A 20 26.32 4.81 15.37
C ILE A 20 26.54 4.34 16.80
N SER A 21 27.58 4.83 17.47
CA SER A 21 27.75 4.58 18.91
C SER A 21 26.56 5.10 19.70
N ASN A 22 26.03 4.33 20.66
CA ASN A 22 24.88 4.71 21.49
C ASN A 22 25.24 5.70 22.61
N ASN A 23 26.08 6.70 22.32
CA ASN A 23 26.30 7.80 23.25
C ASN A 23 25.51 9.05 22.77
N PRO A 24 24.95 9.85 23.70
CA PRO A 24 24.06 10.95 23.35
C PRO A 24 24.73 12.00 22.45
N SER A 25 26.02 12.25 22.64
CA SER A 25 26.79 13.20 21.83
C SER A 25 26.95 12.75 20.37
N SER A 26 27.28 11.47 20.14
CA SER A 26 27.41 10.89 18.79
C SER A 26 26.08 10.84 18.06
N ILE A 27 24.99 10.53 18.76
CA ILE A 27 23.65 10.55 18.18
C ILE A 27 23.29 11.98 17.77
N ARG A 28 23.48 12.96 18.67
CA ARG A 28 23.18 14.36 18.38
C ARG A 28 24.02 14.90 17.22
N ASN A 29 25.32 14.62 17.20
CA ASN A 29 26.22 15.05 16.13
C ASN A 29 25.85 14.39 14.78
N HIS A 30 25.41 13.13 14.80
CA HIS A 30 24.91 12.45 13.61
C HIS A 30 23.63 13.12 13.08
N GLU A 31 22.64 13.32 13.93
CA GLU A 31 21.34 13.93 13.57
C GLU A 31 21.50 15.36 13.07
N LEU A 32 22.45 16.12 13.64
CA LEU A 32 22.75 17.49 13.22
C LEU A 32 23.64 17.57 11.97
N GLY A 33 24.28 16.46 11.58
CA GLY A 33 25.17 16.37 10.43
C GLY A 33 24.46 16.57 9.10
N GLN A 34 25.16 17.19 8.13
CA GLN A 34 24.61 17.50 6.80
C GLN A 34 24.10 16.25 6.08
N ARG A 35 24.88 15.16 6.11
CA ARG A 35 24.48 13.89 5.49
C ARG A 35 23.13 13.39 6.00
N HIS A 36 22.86 13.51 7.30
CA HIS A 36 21.58 13.08 7.87
C HIS A 36 20.44 13.98 7.38
N LYS A 37 20.62 15.31 7.46
CA LYS A 37 19.63 16.29 6.98
C LYS A 37 19.31 16.13 5.50
N ASP A 38 20.31 15.91 4.66
CA ASP A 38 20.14 15.69 3.24
C ASP A 38 19.36 14.40 2.95
N ASN A 39 19.67 13.32 3.67
CA ASN A 39 18.97 12.04 3.52
C ASN A 39 17.50 12.15 3.96
N VAL A 40 17.24 12.87 5.05
CA VAL A 40 15.87 13.16 5.52
C VAL A 40 15.12 14.00 4.48
N ALA A 41 15.73 15.07 3.95
CA ALA A 41 15.12 15.91 2.92
C ALA A 41 14.83 15.12 1.63
N LYS A 42 15.76 14.28 1.19
CA LYS A 42 15.56 13.38 0.05
C LYS A 42 14.43 12.39 0.32
N ARG A 43 14.37 11.77 1.50
CA ARG A 43 13.31 10.81 1.84
C ARG A 43 11.94 11.49 1.85
N LEU A 44 11.85 12.71 2.37
CA LEU A 44 10.62 13.50 2.36
C LEU A 44 10.19 13.86 0.93
N ALA A 45 11.13 14.26 0.07
CA ALA A 45 10.83 14.55 -1.33
C ALA A 45 10.36 13.31 -2.10
N VAL A 46 11.00 12.16 -1.87
CA VAL A 46 10.58 10.87 -2.45
C VAL A 46 9.18 10.50 -1.97
N MET A 47 8.90 10.59 -0.66
CA MET A 47 7.58 10.26 -0.11
C MET A 47 6.47 11.13 -0.70
N ARG A 48 6.71 12.43 -0.90
CA ARG A 48 5.74 13.32 -1.56
C ARG A 48 5.45 12.89 -3.00
N LYS A 49 6.49 12.55 -3.77
CA LYS A 49 6.34 12.07 -5.16
C LYS A 49 5.61 10.72 -5.20
N GLU A 50 5.98 9.79 -4.32
CA GLU A 50 5.33 8.49 -4.19
C GLU A 50 3.85 8.64 -3.84
N ASN A 51 3.49 9.55 -2.93
CA ASN A 51 2.09 9.78 -2.57
C ASN A 51 1.27 10.32 -3.75
N ALA A 52 1.81 11.28 -4.51
CA ALA A 52 1.13 11.80 -5.71
C ALA A 52 0.97 10.72 -6.80
N ALA A 53 1.98 9.86 -6.99
CA ALA A 53 1.89 8.74 -7.92
C ALA A 53 0.86 7.71 -7.46
N LYS A 54 0.84 7.36 -6.16
CA LYS A 54 -0.12 6.44 -5.56
C LYS A 54 -1.56 6.95 -5.66
N GLU A 55 -1.79 8.25 -5.46
CA GLU A 55 -3.14 8.82 -5.60
C GLU A 55 -3.66 8.68 -7.03
N LYS A 56 -2.79 8.92 -8.03
CA LYS A 56 -3.14 8.71 -9.44
C LYS A 56 -3.45 7.23 -9.73
N GLU A 57 -2.58 6.33 -9.28
CA GLU A 57 -2.76 4.89 -9.43
C GLU A 57 -4.06 4.42 -8.77
N GLN A 58 -4.35 4.85 -7.54
CA GLN A 58 -5.60 4.54 -6.83
C GLN A 58 -6.83 5.02 -7.58
N LYS A 59 -6.76 6.19 -8.21
CA LYS A 59 -7.87 6.71 -9.03
C LYS A 59 -8.06 5.89 -10.31
N GLU A 60 -6.97 5.46 -10.94
CA GLU A 60 -7.01 4.61 -12.13
C GLU A 60 -7.55 3.21 -11.81
N THR A 61 -7.11 2.61 -10.69
CA THR A 61 -7.62 1.31 -10.23
C THR A 61 -9.08 1.38 -9.84
N ALA A 62 -9.52 2.42 -9.12
CA ALA A 62 -10.93 2.61 -8.79
C ALA A 62 -11.81 2.68 -10.04
N ARG A 63 -11.38 3.43 -11.07
CA ARG A 63 -12.09 3.50 -12.36
C ARG A 63 -12.12 2.15 -13.09
N ALA A 64 -11.02 1.40 -13.05
CA ALA A 64 -10.96 0.09 -13.66
C ALA A 64 -11.91 -0.89 -12.96
N LEU A 65 -11.97 -0.87 -11.63
CA LEU A 65 -12.89 -1.68 -10.82
C LEU A 65 -14.34 -1.35 -11.14
N GLU A 66 -14.72 -0.07 -11.19
CA GLU A 66 -16.08 0.35 -11.55
C GLU A 66 -16.50 -0.17 -12.94
N GLN A 67 -15.59 -0.12 -13.92
CA GLN A 67 -15.86 -0.67 -15.25
C GLN A 67 -16.01 -2.19 -15.26
N ILE A 68 -15.21 -2.90 -14.46
CA ILE A 68 -15.30 -4.35 -14.30
C ILE A 68 -16.64 -4.71 -13.66
N GLU A 69 -17.02 -4.06 -12.57
CA GLU A 69 -18.29 -4.27 -11.88
C GLU A 69 -19.48 -4.01 -12.80
N ALA A 70 -19.47 -2.89 -13.54
CA ALA A 70 -20.54 -2.58 -14.49
C ALA A 70 -20.65 -3.62 -15.62
N LYS A 71 -19.53 -4.15 -16.12
CA LYS A 71 -19.53 -5.23 -17.13
C LYS A 71 -20.03 -6.54 -16.53
N ALA A 72 -19.56 -6.90 -15.33
CA ALA A 72 -19.97 -8.10 -14.63
C ALA A 72 -21.48 -8.09 -14.34
N HIS A 73 -22.01 -6.97 -13.85
CA HIS A 73 -23.43 -6.82 -13.58
C HIS A 73 -24.28 -6.95 -14.86
N ARG A 74 -23.86 -6.33 -15.97
CA ARG A 74 -24.54 -6.48 -17.25
C ARG A 74 -24.51 -7.92 -17.77
N SER A 75 -23.40 -8.63 -17.63
CA SER A 75 -23.32 -10.04 -18.01
C SER A 75 -24.28 -10.86 -17.16
N TYR A 76 -24.22 -10.69 -15.84
CA TYR A 76 -25.08 -11.41 -14.90
C TYR A 76 -26.57 -11.21 -15.19
N GLN A 77 -27.00 -9.99 -15.49
CA GLN A 77 -28.38 -9.71 -15.88
C GLN A 77 -28.80 -10.44 -17.15
N LYS A 78 -27.93 -10.47 -18.17
CA LYS A 78 -28.20 -11.20 -19.42
C LYS A 78 -28.27 -12.70 -19.19
N ASP A 79 -27.33 -13.22 -18.41
CA ASP A 79 -27.29 -14.65 -18.07
C ASP A 79 -28.56 -15.03 -17.30
N LYS A 80 -28.99 -14.21 -16.33
CA LYS A 80 -30.23 -14.41 -15.59
C LYS A 80 -31.46 -14.42 -16.50
N ALA A 81 -31.60 -13.43 -17.38
CA ALA A 81 -32.71 -13.35 -18.33
C ALA A 81 -32.74 -14.58 -19.26
N LYS A 82 -31.57 -15.01 -19.74
CA LYS A 82 -31.44 -16.22 -20.57
C LYS A 82 -31.82 -17.50 -19.80
N PHE A 83 -31.44 -17.60 -18.53
CA PHE A 83 -31.87 -18.71 -17.67
C PHE A 83 -33.38 -18.73 -17.47
N GLU A 84 -34.00 -17.57 -17.25
CA GLU A 84 -35.46 -17.44 -17.14
C GLU A 84 -36.15 -17.85 -18.46
N GLU A 85 -35.70 -17.35 -19.60
CA GLU A 85 -36.21 -17.72 -20.93
C GLU A 85 -36.07 -19.24 -21.21
N THR A 86 -34.91 -19.82 -20.89
CA THR A 86 -34.68 -21.26 -21.07
C THR A 86 -35.62 -22.09 -20.19
N ARG A 87 -35.94 -21.59 -18.98
CA ARG A 87 -36.84 -22.26 -18.05
C ARG A 87 -38.29 -22.19 -18.52
N GLU A 88 -38.74 -21.02 -18.99
CA GLU A 88 -40.07 -20.85 -19.59
C GLU A 88 -40.23 -21.71 -20.85
N PHE A 89 -39.20 -21.80 -21.70
CA PHE A 89 -39.23 -22.67 -22.89
C PHE A 89 -39.40 -24.16 -22.51
N HIS A 90 -38.63 -24.65 -21.53
CA HIS A 90 -38.76 -26.03 -21.06
C HIS A 90 -40.11 -26.33 -20.40
N GLU A 91 -40.68 -25.37 -19.67
CA GLU A 91 -42.01 -25.51 -19.05
C GLU A 91 -43.15 -25.56 -20.09
N LEU A 92 -42.96 -24.98 -21.28
CA LEU A 92 -43.92 -25.01 -22.38
C LEU A 92 -43.83 -26.31 -23.20
N ASP A 93 -42.62 -26.87 -23.37
CA ASP A 93 -42.41 -28.16 -24.06
C ASP A 93 -42.96 -29.36 -23.26
N ASP A 94 -42.99 -29.30 -21.93
CA ASP A 94 -43.58 -30.35 -21.07
C ASP A 94 -45.13 -30.38 -21.07
N GLN A 95 -45.79 -29.36 -21.65
CA GLN A 95 -47.27 -29.24 -21.70
C GLN A 95 -47.90 -29.69 -23.03
N GLY A 96 -47.09 -30.18 -23.98
CA GLY A 96 -47.54 -30.73 -25.28
C GLY A 96 -47.38 -32.24 -25.38
#